data_AF-A0A7S1YWC1-F1
#
_entry.id   AF-A0A7S1YWC1-F1
#
_cell.length_a   1.000
_cell.length_b   1.000
_cell.length_c   1.000
_cell.angle_alpha   90.00
_cell.angle_beta   90.00
_cell.angle_gamma   90.00
#
_symmetry.space_group_name_H-M   'P 1'
#
loop_
_entity.id
_entity.type
_entity.pdbx_description
1 polymer ?
#
loop_
_entity_poly.entity_id
_entity_poly.type
_entity_poly.pdbx_seq_one_letter_code
_entity_poly.pdbx_strand_id
1 'polypeptide(L)'
;SSLRALERLERWGDGLASYKPPDDAPGGGIESETYRELPRLASFIEVDPDLLELLEDAFDDDGRLSGDAFPEVGRLRSKVRTLKRDVLARLETLLAAPSLSSKLSLESGGPMYSEVNGRIVVPVDSSKGNSVGIVHDVSRSGKTSYAEPTELVAPTNEMRGAEAELRAEEARAWRTLTERVLERRDDIERSVMAAAQIDLVNARVRLGERLDGIIPTVKDEGVIELSQARHPVLLLRDLDDVVPNDLSLGSGDNRGLVLTGPNSGGKTVMMKLLGLAALMARDGIPIPANSAPSSGRDDWAEEEEEDGAAGPRVDFFSPILADIGDLQSVDGDLSTFSGHMLVCKEVLDRTTKIRGDGSS
;
A
#
# COMPACT_ATOMS: atom_id res chain seq x y z
N SER A 1 12.49 -7.33 -1.18
CA SER A 1 12.68 -6.40 -0.04
C SER A 1 12.90 -5.02 -0.60
N SER A 2 12.53 -3.97 0.13
CA SER A 2 12.33 -2.58 -0.30
C SER A 2 13.40 -1.98 -1.23
N LEU A 3 14.65 -2.45 -1.13
CA LEU A 3 15.75 -2.17 -2.07
C LEU A 3 15.39 -2.46 -3.55
N ARG A 4 14.72 -3.57 -3.86
CA ARG A 4 14.28 -3.87 -5.24
C ARG A 4 13.17 -2.94 -5.74
N ALA A 5 12.47 -2.24 -4.86
CA ALA A 5 11.46 -1.25 -5.24
C ALA A 5 12.10 0.12 -5.50
N LEU A 6 13.09 0.51 -4.69
CA LEU A 6 13.91 1.71 -4.90
C LEU A 6 14.79 1.59 -6.16
N GLU A 7 15.48 0.47 -6.36
CA GLU A 7 16.22 0.17 -7.60
C GLU A 7 15.32 0.20 -8.84
N ARG A 8 14.03 -0.15 -8.69
CA ARG A 8 13.05 -0.06 -9.78
C ARG A 8 12.64 1.39 -10.03
N LEU A 9 12.47 2.19 -8.99
CA LEU A 9 12.13 3.61 -9.10
C LEU A 9 13.30 4.43 -9.67
N GLU A 10 14.53 4.20 -9.24
CA GLU A 10 15.73 4.79 -9.84
C GLU A 10 15.89 4.36 -11.30
N ARG A 11 15.71 3.07 -11.61
CA ARG A 11 15.76 2.60 -12.99
C ARG A 11 14.63 3.16 -13.87
N TRP A 12 13.48 3.49 -13.28
CA TRP A 12 12.39 4.19 -13.98
C TRP A 12 12.72 5.67 -14.17
N GLY A 13 13.28 6.33 -13.15
CA GLY A 13 13.77 7.71 -13.23
C GLY A 13 14.86 7.86 -14.29
N ASP A 14 15.88 7.00 -14.25
CA ASP A 14 16.95 6.94 -15.24
C ASP A 14 16.43 6.52 -16.62
N GLY A 15 15.49 5.58 -16.68
CA GLY A 15 14.86 5.15 -17.93
C GLY A 15 14.04 6.27 -18.60
N LEU A 16 13.36 7.10 -17.81
CA LEU A 16 12.62 8.28 -18.28
C LEU A 16 13.55 9.45 -18.61
N ALA A 17 14.63 9.63 -17.86
CA ALA A 17 15.65 10.67 -18.12
C ALA A 17 16.55 10.35 -19.33
N SER A 18 16.77 9.06 -19.61
CA SER A 18 17.57 8.57 -20.74
C SER A 18 16.77 8.16 -21.97
N TYR A 19 15.43 8.22 -21.90
CA TYR A 19 14.56 7.95 -23.04
C TYR A 19 14.84 8.97 -24.15
N LYS A 20 15.48 8.50 -25.21
CA LYS A 20 15.51 9.16 -26.51
C LYS A 20 14.50 8.46 -27.41
N PRO A 21 13.52 9.19 -27.98
CA PRO A 21 12.61 8.60 -28.96
C PRO A 21 13.42 8.07 -30.16
N PRO A 22 12.95 7.02 -30.84
CA PRO A 22 13.63 6.45 -32.00
C PRO A 22 13.82 7.49 -33.12
N ASP A 23 14.98 7.45 -33.78
CA ASP A 23 15.48 8.46 -34.75
C ASP A 23 14.59 8.65 -36.00
N ASP A 24 13.65 7.73 -36.24
CA ASP A 24 12.73 7.77 -37.39
C ASP A 24 11.41 8.50 -37.07
N ALA A 25 11.29 9.08 -35.87
CA ALA A 25 10.18 9.98 -35.54
C ALA A 25 10.36 11.31 -36.31
N PRO A 26 9.36 11.74 -37.10
CA PRO A 26 9.48 12.96 -37.89
C PRO A 26 9.49 14.19 -36.96
N GLY A 27 10.67 14.78 -36.77
CA GLY A 27 10.84 16.04 -36.02
C GLY A 27 11.81 15.90 -34.86
N GLY A 28 13.03 16.41 -35.03
CA GLY A 28 14.03 16.48 -33.97
C GLY A 28 13.69 17.53 -32.92
N GLY A 29 14.03 17.24 -31.66
CA GLY A 29 13.76 18.09 -30.50
C GLY A 29 12.53 17.59 -29.74
N ILE A 30 12.56 17.74 -28.42
CA ILE A 30 11.43 17.41 -27.55
C ILE A 30 10.30 18.40 -27.85
N GLU A 31 9.50 18.10 -28.87
CA GLU A 31 8.15 18.54 -29.09
C GLU A 31 7.35 17.24 -29.34
N SER A 32 6.18 16.97 -28.77
CA SER A 32 5.24 17.77 -28.01
C SER A 32 4.03 16.85 -27.73
N GLU A 33 3.34 17.04 -26.60
CA GLU A 33 1.97 16.58 -26.27
C GLU A 33 1.71 15.19 -25.65
N THR A 34 2.10 14.05 -26.24
CA THR A 34 1.44 12.76 -25.86
C THR A 34 1.74 12.25 -24.44
N TYR A 35 2.86 12.62 -23.81
CA TYR A 35 3.24 12.10 -22.48
C TYR A 35 3.66 13.18 -21.48
N ARG A 36 3.21 14.43 -21.62
CA ARG A 36 3.63 15.55 -20.74
C ARG A 36 3.39 15.32 -19.25
N GLU A 37 2.33 14.59 -18.90
CA GLU A 37 1.93 14.40 -17.51
C GLU A 37 2.80 13.41 -16.72
N LEU A 38 3.41 12.41 -17.38
CA LEU A 38 4.25 11.43 -16.68
C LEU A 38 5.57 12.04 -16.16
N PRO A 39 6.37 12.76 -16.97
CA PRO A 39 7.53 13.51 -16.49
C PRO A 39 7.15 14.57 -15.46
N ARG A 40 6.00 15.22 -15.62
CA ARG A 40 5.48 16.19 -14.63
C ARG A 40 5.22 15.52 -13.28
N LEU A 41 4.55 14.36 -13.26
CA LEU A 41 4.34 13.60 -12.02
C LEU A 41 5.67 13.14 -11.43
N ALA A 42 6.58 12.62 -12.25
CA ALA A 42 7.89 12.17 -11.80
C ALA A 42 8.74 13.32 -11.21
N SER A 43 8.58 14.55 -11.69
CA SER A 43 9.33 15.71 -11.18
C SER A 43 9.03 16.06 -9.71
N PHE A 44 7.93 15.55 -9.15
CA PHE A 44 7.59 15.71 -7.73
C PHE A 44 8.22 14.63 -6.84
N ILE A 45 8.90 13.63 -7.42
CA ILE A 45 9.61 12.60 -6.65
C ILE A 45 11.00 13.14 -6.33
N GLU A 46 11.19 13.51 -5.07
CA GLU A 46 12.44 14.01 -4.52
C GLU A 46 12.97 13.01 -3.50
N VAL A 47 14.22 12.58 -3.68
CA VAL A 47 14.92 11.72 -2.73
C VAL A 47 16.10 12.52 -2.21
N ASP A 48 16.08 12.84 -0.92
CA ASP A 48 17.22 13.48 -0.24
C ASP A 48 18.30 12.40 0.00
N PRO A 49 19.45 12.44 -0.71
CA PRO A 49 20.47 11.40 -0.60
C PRO A 49 21.06 11.32 0.82
N ASP A 50 21.18 12.47 1.49
CA ASP A 50 21.75 12.54 2.84
C ASP A 50 20.81 11.86 3.86
N LEU A 51 19.49 12.04 3.68
CA LEU A 51 18.49 11.38 4.52
C LEU A 51 18.44 9.87 4.23
N LEU A 52 18.59 9.47 2.97
CA LEU A 52 18.60 8.05 2.59
C LEU A 52 19.82 7.34 3.20
N GLU A 53 21.02 7.88 3.01
CA GLU A 53 22.27 7.34 3.57
C GLU A 53 22.17 7.25 5.11
N LEU A 54 21.68 8.31 5.77
CA LEU A 54 21.45 8.31 7.20
C LEU A 54 20.54 7.16 7.66
N LEU A 55 19.44 6.90 6.95
CA LEU A 55 18.47 5.87 7.33
C LEU A 55 18.96 4.45 7.00
N GLU A 56 19.75 4.27 5.95
CA GLU A 56 20.37 2.99 5.60
C GLU A 56 21.43 2.59 6.64
N ASP A 57 22.28 3.54 7.04
CA ASP A 57 23.35 3.30 8.02
C ASP A 57 22.83 3.30 9.48
N ALA A 58 21.64 3.83 9.74
CA ALA A 58 21.08 3.94 11.08
C ALA A 58 20.86 2.58 11.76
N PHE A 59 20.75 1.49 11.01
CA PHE A 59 20.38 0.17 11.53
C PHE A 59 21.42 -0.92 11.21
N ASP A 60 21.64 -1.83 12.17
CA ASP A 60 22.43 -3.04 11.97
C ASP A 60 21.59 -4.17 11.34
N ASP A 61 22.25 -5.30 11.00
CA ASP A 61 21.61 -6.47 10.38
C ASP A 61 20.47 -7.07 11.24
N ASP A 62 20.47 -6.83 12.56
CA ASP A 62 19.43 -7.27 13.49
C ASP A 62 18.25 -6.27 13.56
N GLY A 63 18.31 -5.15 12.82
CA GLY A 63 17.33 -4.07 12.84
C GLY A 63 17.39 -3.19 14.10
N ARG A 64 18.51 -3.19 14.83
CA ARG A 64 18.75 -2.27 15.96
C ARG A 64 19.53 -1.06 15.49
N LEU A 65 19.51 0.03 16.29
CA LEU A 65 20.35 1.19 16.02
C LEU A 65 21.82 0.76 15.91
N SER A 66 22.45 1.10 14.79
CA SER A 66 23.83 0.77 14.49
C SER A 66 24.77 1.47 15.47
N GLY A 67 25.74 0.73 15.99
CA GLY A 67 26.81 1.29 16.82
C GLY A 67 27.80 2.12 16.03
N ASP A 68 27.85 1.97 14.71
CA ASP A 68 28.74 2.72 13.83
C ASP A 68 28.14 4.08 13.48
N ALA A 69 26.86 4.12 13.13
CA ALA A 69 26.12 5.38 12.93
C ALA A 69 25.88 6.14 14.23
N PHE A 70 25.71 5.43 15.35
CA PHE A 70 25.55 6.00 16.68
C PHE A 70 26.64 5.49 17.64
N PRO A 71 27.87 6.07 17.60
CA PRO A 71 29.01 5.61 18.39
C PRO A 71 28.71 5.47 19.88
N GLU A 72 27.88 6.34 20.43
CA GLU A 72 27.58 6.34 21.86
C GLU A 72 26.60 5.24 22.28
N VAL A 73 25.66 4.88 21.39
CA VAL A 73 24.87 3.64 21.53
C VAL A 73 25.80 2.43 21.51
N GLY A 74 26.75 2.39 20.57
CA GLY A 74 27.75 1.32 20.47
C GLY A 74 28.61 1.17 21.74
N ARG A 75 29.08 2.30 22.29
CA ARG A 75 29.87 2.34 23.53
C ARG A 75 29.07 1.85 24.72
N LEU A 76 27.85 2.35 24.92
CA LEU A 76 26.98 1.98 26.03
C LEU A 76 26.53 0.51 25.93
N ARG A 77 26.21 0.03 24.73
CA ARG A 77 25.87 -1.38 24.47
C ARG A 77 27.04 -2.30 24.82
N SER A 78 28.26 -1.91 24.46
CA SER A 78 29.47 -2.64 24.84
C SER A 78 29.72 -2.62 26.34
N LYS A 79 29.53 -1.47 27.01
CA LYS A 79 29.61 -1.33 28.48
C LYS A 79 28.62 -2.27 29.19
N VAL A 80 27.34 -2.26 28.79
CA VAL A 80 26.31 -3.16 29.33
C VAL A 80 26.69 -4.62 29.13
N ARG A 81 27.18 -4.99 27.94
CA ARG A 81 27.60 -6.37 27.64
C ARG A 81 28.77 -6.82 28.53
N THR A 82 29.75 -5.95 28.78
CA THR A 82 30.87 -6.25 29.69
C THR A 82 30.40 -6.39 31.13
N LEU A 83 29.64 -5.42 31.64
CA LEU A 83 29.11 -5.47 33.01
C LEU A 83 28.25 -6.72 33.24
N LYS A 84 27.41 -7.09 32.26
CA LYS A 84 26.61 -8.32 32.33
C LYS A 84 27.46 -9.58 32.41
N ARG A 85 28.54 -9.67 31.63
CA ARG A 85 29.49 -10.79 31.71
C ARG A 85 30.17 -10.86 33.07
N ASP A 86 30.60 -9.71 33.59
CA ASP A 86 31.27 -9.64 34.90
C ASP A 86 30.34 -10.04 36.04
N VAL A 87 29.07 -9.60 36.00
CA VAL A 87 28.04 -9.99 36.98
C VAL A 87 27.81 -11.51 36.94
N LEU A 88 27.67 -12.10 35.73
CA LEU A 88 27.47 -13.55 35.59
C LEU A 88 28.70 -14.35 36.03
N ALA A 89 29.91 -13.92 35.72
CA ALA A 89 31.13 -14.59 36.17
C ALA A 89 31.28 -14.56 37.70
N ARG A 90 30.92 -13.43 38.34
CA ARG A 90 30.87 -13.32 39.80
C ARG A 90 29.80 -14.23 40.40
N LEU A 91 28.63 -14.29 39.79
CA LEU A 91 27.56 -15.20 40.21
C LEU A 91 28.00 -16.67 40.16
N GLU A 92 28.66 -17.10 39.08
CA GLU A 92 29.17 -18.47 38.95
C GLU A 92 30.19 -18.80 40.05
N THR A 93 31.07 -17.85 40.37
CA THR A 93 32.03 -17.98 41.47
C THR A 93 31.32 -18.12 42.83
N LEU A 94 30.29 -17.31 43.06
CA LEU A 94 29.50 -17.35 44.29
C LEU A 94 28.72 -18.66 44.42
N LEU A 95 28.11 -19.14 43.33
CA LEU A 95 27.36 -20.40 43.31
C LEU A 95 28.26 -21.62 43.59
N ALA A 96 29.53 -21.57 43.19
CA ALA A 96 30.52 -22.60 43.50
C ALA A 96 31.02 -22.54 44.96
N ALA A 97 30.87 -21.42 45.65
CA ALA A 97 31.36 -21.25 47.01
C ALA A 97 30.50 -22.02 48.04
N PRO A 98 31.11 -22.77 49.00
CA PRO A 98 30.39 -23.53 50.02
C PRO A 98 29.42 -22.70 50.88
N SER A 99 29.71 -21.41 51.04
CA SER A 99 28.92 -20.45 51.81
C SER A 99 27.54 -20.16 51.20
N LEU A 100 27.41 -20.27 49.88
CA LEU A 100 26.15 -20.05 49.16
C LEU A 100 25.53 -21.38 48.71
N SER A 101 26.33 -22.33 48.23
CA SER A 101 25.83 -23.61 47.72
C SER A 101 25.07 -24.43 48.78
N SER A 102 25.49 -24.35 50.05
CA SER A 102 24.80 -24.99 51.18
C SER A 102 23.46 -24.35 51.56
N LYS A 103 23.18 -23.14 51.06
CA LYS A 103 21.95 -22.38 51.34
C LYS A 103 20.94 -22.42 50.19
N LEU A 104 21.33 -22.98 49.04
CA LEU A 104 20.46 -23.10 47.86
C LEU A 104 19.30 -24.05 48.13
N SER A 105 18.12 -23.70 47.61
CA SER A 105 16.93 -24.54 47.70
C SER A 105 16.94 -25.58 46.57
N LEU A 106 17.48 -26.78 46.87
CA LEU A 106 17.57 -27.91 45.94
C LEU A 106 16.19 -28.48 45.54
N GLU A 107 15.12 -28.18 46.30
CA GLU A 107 13.74 -28.60 45.97
C GLU A 107 13.18 -27.90 44.72
N SER A 108 13.80 -26.79 44.27
CA SER A 108 13.24 -25.97 43.21
C SER A 108 13.36 -26.60 41.81
N GLY A 109 14.22 -27.61 41.62
CA GLY A 109 14.40 -28.34 40.34
C GLY A 109 14.68 -27.47 39.10
N GLY A 110 14.95 -26.18 39.31
CA GLY A 110 14.99 -25.13 38.30
C GLY A 110 16.39 -24.53 38.14
N PRO A 111 16.52 -23.47 37.34
CA PRO A 111 17.82 -22.84 37.07
C PRO A 111 18.46 -22.30 38.35
N MET A 112 19.80 -22.41 38.44
CA MET A 112 20.60 -22.02 39.61
C MET A 112 20.52 -20.51 39.93
N TYR A 113 20.03 -19.72 38.99
CA TYR A 113 19.69 -18.32 39.18
C TYR A 113 18.48 -17.98 38.30
N SER A 114 17.80 -16.88 38.62
CA SER A 114 16.70 -16.33 37.84
C SER A 114 16.81 -14.81 37.79
N GLU A 115 15.96 -14.18 36.99
CA GLU A 115 15.86 -12.73 36.89
C GLU A 115 14.49 -12.27 37.39
N VAL A 116 14.47 -11.46 38.45
CA VAL A 116 13.25 -10.87 39.03
C VAL A 116 13.35 -9.35 38.92
N ASN A 117 12.42 -8.73 38.19
CA ASN A 117 12.40 -7.29 37.97
C ASN A 117 13.73 -6.71 37.44
N GLY A 118 14.50 -7.46 36.64
CA GLY A 118 15.83 -7.06 36.17
C GLY A 118 16.96 -7.23 37.19
N ARG A 119 16.74 -8.02 38.25
CA ARG A 119 17.74 -8.38 39.26
C ARG A 119 18.06 -9.85 39.16
N ILE A 120 19.33 -10.19 39.22
CA ILE A 120 19.78 -11.58 39.26
C ILE A 120 19.64 -12.08 40.69
N VAL A 121 18.81 -13.11 40.85
CA VAL A 121 18.46 -13.70 42.14
C VAL A 121 18.75 -15.18 42.15
N VAL A 122 19.09 -15.70 43.33
CA VAL A 122 19.32 -17.13 43.55
C VAL A 122 18.23 -17.72 44.44
N PRO A 123 17.73 -18.93 44.14
CA PRO A 123 16.72 -19.60 44.96
C PRO A 123 17.37 -20.19 46.21
N VAL A 124 16.98 -19.69 47.38
CA VAL A 124 17.52 -20.11 48.69
C VAL A 124 16.39 -20.54 49.61
N ASP A 125 16.72 -21.34 50.62
CA ASP A 125 15.76 -21.67 51.68
C ASP A 125 15.22 -20.39 52.32
N SER A 126 13.90 -20.33 52.53
CA SER A 126 13.22 -19.15 53.07
C SER A 126 13.79 -18.64 54.40
N SER A 127 14.33 -19.53 55.24
CA SER A 127 14.97 -19.18 56.51
C SER A 127 16.35 -18.53 56.35
N LYS A 128 16.94 -18.63 55.14
CA LYS A 128 18.31 -18.19 54.83
C LYS A 128 18.38 -17.00 53.87
N GLY A 129 17.25 -16.52 53.33
CA GLY A 129 17.18 -15.38 52.40
C GLY A 129 17.99 -14.15 52.84
N ASN A 130 17.71 -13.64 54.04
CA ASN A 130 18.40 -12.46 54.60
C ASN A 130 19.89 -12.68 54.88
N SER A 131 20.34 -13.94 54.97
CA SER A 131 21.76 -14.29 55.19
C SER A 131 22.57 -14.39 53.90
N VAL A 132 21.90 -14.29 52.75
CA VAL A 132 22.49 -14.30 51.40
C VAL A 132 22.49 -12.90 50.82
N GLY A 133 21.38 -12.17 51.00
CA GLY A 133 21.28 -10.76 50.64
C GLY A 133 19.85 -10.27 50.63
N ILE A 134 19.48 -9.52 49.61
CA ILE A 134 18.17 -8.83 49.52
C ILE A 134 17.14 -9.79 48.92
N VAL A 135 16.09 -10.12 49.67
CA VAL A 135 14.99 -10.94 49.16
C VAL A 135 14.09 -10.10 48.27
N HIS A 136 13.93 -10.51 47.01
CA HIS A 136 13.09 -9.81 46.01
C HIS A 136 11.75 -10.48 45.78
N ASP A 137 11.65 -11.80 46.02
CA ASP A 137 10.41 -12.55 45.85
C ASP A 137 10.41 -13.82 46.70
N VAL A 138 9.23 -14.41 46.91
CA VAL A 138 9.03 -15.66 47.67
C VAL A 138 8.13 -16.59 46.86
N SER A 139 8.47 -17.87 46.81
CA SER A 139 7.69 -18.87 46.10
C SER A 139 6.30 -19.04 46.71
N ARG A 140 5.32 -19.51 45.90
CA ARG A 140 3.94 -19.74 46.36
C ARG A 140 3.83 -20.72 47.54
N SER A 141 4.76 -21.67 47.66
CA SER A 141 4.80 -22.61 48.79
C SER A 141 5.41 -22.00 50.06
N GLY A 142 5.98 -20.79 49.98
CA GLY A 142 6.66 -20.09 51.07
C GLY A 142 8.03 -20.66 51.44
N LYS A 143 8.46 -21.77 50.80
CA LYS A 143 9.68 -22.49 51.17
C LYS A 143 10.95 -21.96 50.51
N THR A 144 10.83 -21.33 49.35
CA THR A 144 11.98 -20.79 48.59
C THR A 144 11.86 -19.28 48.52
N SER A 145 12.91 -18.57 48.92
CA SER A 145 13.05 -17.13 48.72
C SER A 145 14.04 -16.87 47.59
N TYR A 146 13.75 -15.89 46.74
CA TYR A 146 14.65 -15.44 45.67
C TYR A 146 15.43 -14.23 46.18
N ALA A 147 16.71 -14.45 46.50
CA ALA A 147 17.56 -13.43 47.08
C ALA A 147 18.67 -12.99 46.11
N GLU A 148 18.90 -11.68 45.99
CA GLU A 148 20.07 -11.10 45.33
C GLU A 148 21.26 -11.15 46.30
N PRO A 149 22.35 -11.87 45.99
CA PRO A 149 23.55 -11.91 46.82
C PRO A 149 24.13 -10.51 47.04
N THR A 150 24.56 -10.22 48.27
CA THR A 150 25.07 -8.88 48.67
C THR A 150 26.22 -8.40 47.76
N GLU A 151 27.07 -9.32 47.32
CA GLU A 151 28.22 -9.07 46.45
C GLU A 151 27.81 -8.72 45.01
N LEU A 152 26.59 -9.07 44.59
CA LEU A 152 26.05 -8.74 43.27
C LEU A 152 25.25 -7.43 43.26
N VAL A 153 24.77 -6.95 44.41
CA VAL A 153 23.94 -5.72 44.49
C VAL A 153 24.62 -4.52 43.80
N ALA A 154 25.88 -4.24 44.12
CA ALA A 154 26.60 -3.11 43.52
C ALA A 154 26.89 -3.30 42.01
N PRO A 155 27.48 -4.43 41.56
CA PRO A 155 27.66 -4.70 40.13
C PRO A 155 26.35 -4.68 39.32
N THR A 156 25.26 -5.24 39.85
CA THR A 156 23.95 -5.23 39.21
C THR A 156 23.37 -3.82 39.16
N ASN A 157 23.52 -3.00 40.21
CA ASN A 157 23.14 -1.58 40.15
C ASN A 157 23.88 -0.81 39.05
N GLU A 158 25.20 -1.02 38.93
CA GLU A 158 26.01 -0.38 37.88
C GLU A 158 25.57 -0.81 36.48
N MET A 159 25.36 -2.11 36.26
CA MET A 159 24.83 -2.64 35.01
C MET A 159 23.48 -2.01 34.65
N ARG A 160 22.56 -1.91 35.60
CA ARG A 160 21.24 -1.29 35.37
C ARG A 160 21.32 0.21 35.12
N GLY A 161 22.26 0.90 35.75
CA GLY A 161 22.58 2.29 35.43
C GLY A 161 23.01 2.44 33.97
N ALA A 162 23.95 1.60 33.52
CA ALA A 162 24.40 1.59 32.13
C ALA A 162 23.29 1.21 31.14
N GLU A 163 22.38 0.29 31.50
CA GLU A 163 21.20 -0.05 30.69
C GLU A 163 20.21 1.13 30.59
N ALA A 164 20.05 1.90 31.67
CA ALA A 164 19.23 3.10 31.65
C ALA A 164 19.85 4.21 30.79
N GLU A 165 21.17 4.40 30.89
CA GLU A 165 21.94 5.29 30.01
C GLU A 165 21.78 4.89 28.54
N LEU A 166 21.95 3.60 28.22
CA LEU A 166 21.77 3.07 26.87
C LEU A 166 20.36 3.35 26.33
N ARG A 167 19.32 3.05 27.11
CA ARG A 167 17.93 3.33 26.71
C ARG A 167 17.67 4.81 26.46
N ALA A 168 18.26 5.68 27.27
CA ALA A 168 18.13 7.13 27.09
C ALA A 168 18.85 7.60 25.82
N GLU A 169 20.03 7.03 25.51
CA GLU A 169 20.76 7.34 24.27
C GLU A 169 20.04 6.81 23.03
N GLU A 170 19.51 5.59 23.06
CA GLU A 170 18.72 5.05 21.96
C GLU A 170 17.47 5.92 21.71
N ALA A 171 16.80 6.39 22.76
CA ALA A 171 15.67 7.32 22.62
C ALA A 171 16.09 8.67 22.02
N ARG A 172 17.29 9.17 22.34
CA ARG A 172 17.84 10.38 21.71
C ARG A 172 18.10 10.16 20.22
N ALA A 173 18.77 9.06 19.85
CA ALA A 173 19.03 8.71 18.46
C ALA A 173 17.73 8.58 17.64
N TRP A 174 16.72 7.88 18.18
CA TRP A 174 15.40 7.79 17.55
C TRP A 174 14.74 9.15 17.34
N ARG A 175 14.84 10.04 18.34
CA ARG A 175 14.31 11.39 18.23
C ARG A 175 14.99 12.16 17.12
N THR A 176 16.32 12.11 17.03
CA THR A 176 17.08 12.75 15.96
C THR A 176 16.67 12.23 14.58
N LEU A 177 16.58 10.91 14.39
CA LEU A 177 16.11 10.32 13.13
C LEU A 177 14.70 10.79 12.77
N THR A 178 13.80 10.84 13.76
CA THR A 178 12.42 11.31 13.57
C THR A 178 12.39 12.78 13.16
N GLU A 179 13.18 13.64 13.82
CA GLU A 179 13.29 15.06 13.49
C GLU A 179 13.80 15.26 12.06
N ARG A 180 14.81 14.49 11.62
CA ARG A 180 15.31 14.52 10.23
C ARG A 180 14.26 14.15 9.19
N VAL A 181 13.45 13.12 9.47
CA VAL A 181 12.33 12.75 8.59
C VAL A 181 11.26 13.84 8.57
N LEU A 182 10.96 14.45 9.72
CA LEU A 182 9.97 15.52 9.83
C LEU A 182 10.41 16.80 9.08
N GLU A 183 11.70 17.14 9.08
CA GLU A 183 12.26 18.25 8.29
C GLU A 183 11.96 18.12 6.79
N ARG A 184 11.79 16.90 6.29
CA ARG A 184 11.51 16.56 4.89
C ARG A 184 10.08 16.06 4.64
N ARG A 185 9.19 16.19 5.63
CA ARG A 185 7.84 15.61 5.57
C ARG A 185 7.09 15.95 4.29
N ASP A 186 7.03 17.23 3.92
CA ASP A 186 6.21 17.68 2.80
C ASP A 186 6.77 17.16 1.46
N ASP A 187 8.09 17.06 1.34
CA ASP A 187 8.78 16.54 0.15
C ASP A 187 8.53 15.02 0.01
N ILE A 188 8.60 14.29 1.13
CA ILE A 188 8.27 12.87 1.21
C ILE A 188 6.80 12.62 0.84
N GLU A 189 5.86 13.39 1.41
CA GLU A 189 4.43 13.25 1.13
C GLU A 189 4.11 13.50 -0.36
N ARG A 190 4.71 14.55 -0.95
CA ARG A 190 4.59 14.82 -2.40
C ARG A 190 5.15 13.67 -3.23
N SER A 191 6.32 13.16 -2.87
CA SER A 191 6.97 12.04 -3.57
C SER A 191 6.15 10.76 -3.51
N VAL A 192 5.59 10.43 -2.35
CA VAL A 192 4.71 9.26 -2.16
C VAL A 192 3.44 9.41 -3.01
N MET A 193 2.82 10.59 -3.02
CA MET A 193 1.64 10.85 -3.84
C MET A 193 1.95 10.72 -5.34
N ALA A 194 3.06 11.29 -5.80
CA ALA A 194 3.50 11.20 -7.18
C ALA A 194 3.78 9.75 -7.60
N ALA A 195 4.52 9.00 -6.77
CA ALA A 195 4.77 7.58 -6.99
C ALA A 195 3.46 6.77 -7.05
N ALA A 196 2.49 7.06 -6.19
CA ALA A 196 1.18 6.41 -6.22
C ALA A 196 0.39 6.71 -7.51
N GLN A 197 0.45 7.93 -8.04
CA GLN A 197 -0.18 8.26 -9.32
C GLN A 197 0.47 7.51 -10.49
N ILE A 198 1.80 7.41 -10.49
CA ILE A 198 2.53 6.64 -11.51
C ILE A 198 2.19 5.15 -11.41
N ASP A 199 2.12 4.59 -10.20
CA ASP A 199 1.71 3.20 -9.99
C ASP A 199 0.28 2.95 -10.46
N LEU A 200 -0.65 3.89 -10.22
CA LEU A 200 -2.01 3.82 -10.73
C LEU A 200 -2.06 3.82 -12.27
N VAL A 201 -1.28 4.67 -12.93
CA VAL A 201 -1.18 4.66 -14.40
C VAL A 201 -0.66 3.30 -14.90
N ASN A 202 0.40 2.78 -14.29
CA ASN A 202 0.95 1.47 -14.63
C ASN A 202 -0.07 0.33 -14.38
N ALA A 203 -0.87 0.43 -13.32
CA ALA A 203 -1.95 -0.53 -13.06
C ALA A 203 -3.03 -0.51 -14.15
N ARG A 204 -3.40 0.67 -14.67
CA ARG A 204 -4.34 0.83 -15.80
C ARG A 204 -3.79 0.24 -17.09
N VAL A 205 -2.51 0.46 -17.37
CA VAL A 205 -1.82 -0.13 -18.54
C VAL A 205 -1.86 -1.65 -18.47
N ARG A 206 -1.45 -2.23 -17.34
CA ARG A 206 -1.46 -3.69 -17.13
C ARG A 206 -2.86 -4.29 -17.22
N LEU A 207 -3.86 -3.59 -16.71
CA LEU A 207 -5.25 -4.01 -16.86
C LEU A 207 -5.68 -3.98 -18.32
N GLY A 208 -5.31 -2.92 -19.06
CA GLY A 208 -5.52 -2.83 -20.50
C GLY A 208 -4.88 -3.97 -21.27
N GLU A 209 -3.59 -4.25 -21.03
CA GLU A 209 -2.88 -5.38 -21.66
C GLU A 209 -3.56 -6.72 -21.39
N ARG A 210 -3.99 -6.95 -20.14
CA ARG A 210 -4.70 -8.18 -19.76
C ARG A 210 -6.06 -8.30 -20.48
N LEU A 211 -6.69 -7.18 -20.79
CA LEU A 211 -7.98 -7.12 -21.47
C LEU A 211 -7.87 -7.08 -23.00
N ASP A 212 -6.65 -7.01 -23.55
CA ASP A 212 -6.41 -6.63 -24.96
C ASP A 212 -7.15 -5.33 -25.32
N GLY A 213 -7.07 -4.36 -24.41
CA GLY A 213 -7.84 -3.13 -24.44
C GLY A 213 -7.15 -2.00 -25.18
N ILE A 214 -7.95 -1.11 -25.77
CA ILE A 214 -7.51 0.06 -26.52
C ILE A 214 -7.93 1.33 -25.79
N ILE A 215 -7.07 2.34 -25.78
CA ILE A 215 -7.42 3.67 -25.25
C ILE A 215 -8.41 4.32 -26.21
N PRO A 216 -9.66 4.61 -25.77
CA PRO A 216 -10.64 5.22 -26.65
C PRO A 216 -10.34 6.70 -26.88
N THR A 217 -10.80 7.24 -28.00
CA THR A 217 -10.97 8.69 -28.16
C THR A 217 -12.11 9.15 -27.24
N VAL A 218 -11.89 10.24 -26.51
CA VAL A 218 -12.87 10.83 -25.60
C VAL A 218 -13.17 12.25 -26.06
N LYS A 219 -14.45 12.55 -26.32
CA LYS A 219 -14.98 13.89 -26.57
C LYS A 219 -16.15 14.18 -25.62
N ASP A 220 -16.87 15.29 -25.85
CA ASP A 220 -17.94 15.80 -24.99
C ASP A 220 -19.33 15.85 -25.68
N GLU A 221 -19.53 15.07 -26.76
CA GLU A 221 -20.77 15.10 -27.56
C GLU A 221 -21.78 14.03 -27.12
N GLY A 222 -21.38 13.14 -26.22
CA GLY A 222 -22.20 12.05 -25.67
C GLY A 222 -22.29 10.83 -26.58
N VAL A 223 -21.22 10.56 -27.35
CA VAL A 223 -21.12 9.44 -28.29
C VAL A 223 -20.38 8.24 -27.69
N ILE A 224 -20.88 7.03 -27.96
CA ILE A 224 -20.19 5.76 -27.74
C ILE A 224 -20.19 4.97 -29.05
N GLU A 225 -19.00 4.66 -29.56
CA GLU A 225 -18.78 3.84 -30.74
C GLU A 225 -17.69 2.81 -30.43
N LEU A 226 -18.08 1.54 -30.35
CA LEU A 226 -17.20 0.44 -30.04
C LEU A 226 -17.43 -0.71 -31.02
N SER A 227 -16.37 -1.16 -31.68
CA SER A 227 -16.38 -2.35 -32.54
C SER A 227 -15.89 -3.56 -31.77
N GLN A 228 -16.56 -4.69 -31.94
CA GLN A 228 -16.19 -5.97 -31.35
C GLN A 228 -15.87 -5.92 -29.85
N ALA A 229 -16.62 -5.09 -29.11
CA ALA A 229 -16.40 -4.87 -27.68
C ALA A 229 -16.79 -6.11 -26.86
N ARG A 230 -15.97 -6.43 -25.87
CA ARG A 230 -16.15 -7.59 -24.99
C ARG A 230 -16.35 -7.15 -23.56
N HIS A 231 -17.15 -7.89 -22.80
CA HIS A 231 -17.41 -7.53 -21.40
C HIS A 231 -16.15 -7.75 -20.54
N PRO A 232 -15.53 -6.69 -19.96
CA PRO A 232 -14.21 -6.78 -19.32
C PRO A 232 -14.19 -7.76 -18.14
N VAL A 233 -15.24 -7.78 -17.30
CA VAL A 233 -15.31 -8.72 -16.17
C VAL A 233 -15.43 -10.18 -16.63
N LEU A 234 -16.01 -10.46 -17.81
CA LEU A 234 -16.09 -11.83 -18.32
C LEU A 234 -14.71 -12.29 -18.81
N LEU A 235 -13.96 -11.39 -19.47
CA LEU A 235 -12.56 -11.64 -19.84
C LEU A 235 -11.68 -11.88 -18.62
N LEU A 236 -11.83 -11.07 -17.56
CA LEU A 236 -11.04 -11.24 -16.32
C LEU A 236 -11.37 -12.52 -15.54
N ARG A 237 -12.51 -13.17 -15.84
CA ARG A 237 -12.90 -14.46 -15.28
C ARG A 237 -12.38 -15.63 -16.10
N ASP A 238 -11.59 -15.36 -17.14
CA ASP A 238 -11.01 -16.35 -18.05
C ASP A 238 -12.09 -17.29 -18.63
N LEU A 239 -13.26 -16.72 -18.93
CA LEU A 239 -14.33 -17.46 -19.60
C LEU A 239 -13.97 -17.58 -21.08
N ASP A 240 -13.97 -18.81 -21.58
CA ASP A 240 -13.87 -19.08 -23.00
C ASP A 240 -15.09 -18.49 -23.75
N ASP A 241 -14.88 -18.06 -25.00
CA ASP A 241 -15.95 -17.64 -25.93
C ASP A 241 -16.80 -16.41 -25.52
N VAL A 242 -16.19 -15.38 -24.90
CA VAL A 242 -16.87 -14.10 -24.69
C VAL A 242 -17.21 -13.43 -26.03
N VAL A 243 -18.46 -13.52 -26.46
CA VAL A 243 -18.93 -13.01 -27.76
C VAL A 243 -18.77 -11.46 -27.84
N PRO A 244 -18.06 -10.93 -28.85
CA PRO A 244 -17.91 -9.49 -29.06
C PRO A 244 -19.21 -8.84 -29.58
N ASN A 245 -19.40 -7.55 -29.27
CA ASN A 245 -20.57 -6.77 -29.66
C ASN A 245 -20.16 -5.43 -30.27
N ASP A 246 -20.82 -5.03 -31.34
CA ASP A 246 -20.71 -3.68 -31.88
C ASP A 246 -21.74 -2.77 -31.18
N LEU A 247 -21.30 -1.59 -30.72
CA LEU A 247 -22.11 -0.61 -30.01
C LEU A 247 -21.97 0.75 -30.69
N SER A 248 -23.10 1.36 -31.04
CA SER A 248 -23.16 2.75 -31.53
C SER A 248 -24.36 3.46 -30.89
N LEU A 249 -24.09 4.56 -30.20
CA LEU A 249 -25.08 5.39 -29.52
C LEU A 249 -24.59 6.83 -29.46
N GLY A 250 -25.50 7.80 -29.63
CA GLY A 250 -25.23 9.22 -29.48
C GLY A 250 -24.91 9.95 -30.78
N SER A 251 -24.52 9.23 -31.83
CA SER A 251 -24.23 9.80 -33.16
C SER A 251 -25.51 10.21 -33.89
N GLY A 252 -25.55 11.43 -34.42
CA GLY A 252 -26.74 12.02 -35.05
C GLY A 252 -27.95 12.07 -34.12
N ASP A 253 -29.10 11.58 -34.59
CA ASP A 253 -30.36 11.53 -33.82
C ASP A 253 -30.49 10.28 -32.93
N ASN A 254 -29.51 9.36 -32.94
CA ASN A 254 -29.57 8.11 -32.19
C ASN A 254 -29.27 8.32 -30.70
N ARG A 255 -30.25 8.83 -29.95
CA ARG A 255 -30.11 9.13 -28.50
C ARG A 255 -30.50 7.98 -27.58
N GLY A 256 -30.96 6.84 -28.09
CA GLY A 256 -31.48 5.75 -27.26
C GLY A 256 -31.46 4.40 -27.94
N LEU A 257 -31.09 3.37 -27.17
CA LEU A 257 -31.01 1.98 -27.62
C LEU A 257 -32.09 1.13 -26.92
N VAL A 258 -32.98 0.52 -27.70
CA VAL A 258 -34.01 -0.41 -27.21
C VAL A 258 -33.58 -1.85 -27.49
N LEU A 259 -33.20 -2.59 -26.44
CA LEU A 259 -32.77 -3.99 -26.57
C LEU A 259 -33.95 -4.95 -26.33
N THR A 260 -34.32 -5.71 -27.37
CA THR A 260 -35.34 -6.76 -27.29
C THR A 260 -34.72 -8.15 -27.52
N GLY A 261 -35.41 -9.21 -27.09
CA GLY A 261 -34.92 -10.59 -27.21
C GLY A 261 -35.16 -11.43 -25.94
N PRO A 262 -34.80 -12.73 -25.96
CA PRO A 262 -34.97 -13.62 -24.81
C PRO A 262 -34.11 -13.18 -23.60
N ASN A 263 -34.53 -13.50 -22.39
CA ASN A 263 -33.85 -13.05 -21.16
C ASN A 263 -32.39 -13.53 -21.05
N SER A 264 -32.07 -14.70 -21.59
CA SER A 264 -30.71 -15.24 -21.63
C SER A 264 -29.87 -14.77 -22.82
N GLY A 265 -30.38 -13.85 -23.65
CA GLY A 265 -29.74 -13.37 -24.87
C GLY A 265 -28.65 -12.30 -24.65
N GLY A 266 -28.14 -12.13 -23.42
CA GLY A 266 -27.04 -11.20 -23.15
C GLY A 266 -27.40 -9.72 -23.03
N LYS A 267 -28.68 -9.33 -23.09
CA LYS A 267 -29.12 -7.92 -23.01
C LYS A 267 -28.55 -7.17 -21.79
N THR A 268 -28.67 -7.77 -20.61
CA THR A 268 -28.13 -7.18 -19.36
C THR A 268 -26.60 -7.09 -19.39
N VAL A 269 -25.92 -8.05 -20.02
CA VAL A 269 -24.45 -8.03 -20.19
C VAL A 269 -24.07 -6.87 -21.12
N MET A 270 -24.79 -6.66 -22.21
CA MET A 270 -24.58 -5.54 -23.14
C MET A 270 -24.80 -4.17 -22.47
N MET A 271 -25.85 -4.02 -21.66
CA MET A 271 -26.07 -2.78 -20.89
C MET A 271 -24.95 -2.52 -19.87
N LYS A 272 -24.47 -3.57 -19.18
CA LYS A 272 -23.34 -3.46 -18.26
C LYS A 272 -22.04 -3.13 -18.99
N LEU A 273 -21.82 -3.71 -20.18
CA LEU A 273 -20.69 -3.37 -21.04
C LEU A 273 -20.70 -1.88 -21.39
N LEU A 274 -21.85 -1.32 -21.79
CA LEU A 274 -21.98 0.11 -22.09
C LEU A 274 -21.59 1.00 -20.89
N GLY A 275 -22.16 0.71 -19.72
CA GLY A 275 -21.85 1.47 -18.50
C GLY A 275 -20.40 1.31 -18.05
N LEU A 276 -19.84 0.10 -18.16
CA LEU A 276 -18.44 -0.16 -17.83
C LEU A 276 -17.50 0.54 -18.81
N ALA A 277 -17.78 0.54 -20.11
CA ALA A 277 -16.99 1.25 -21.10
C ALA A 277 -16.93 2.76 -20.78
N ALA A 278 -18.06 3.37 -20.44
CA ALA A 278 -18.11 4.78 -20.02
C ALA A 278 -17.31 5.06 -18.74
N LEU A 279 -17.38 4.16 -17.75
CA LEU A 279 -16.57 4.25 -16.52
C LEU A 279 -15.06 4.09 -16.81
N MET A 280 -14.71 3.11 -17.65
CA MET A 280 -13.33 2.84 -18.04
C MET A 280 -12.71 4.01 -18.80
N ALA A 281 -13.43 4.60 -19.76
CA ALA A 281 -12.99 5.80 -20.46
C ALA A 281 -12.75 6.97 -19.49
N ARG A 282 -13.69 7.21 -18.57
CA ARG A 282 -13.57 8.26 -17.55
C ARG A 282 -12.35 8.07 -16.66
N ASP A 283 -12.03 6.83 -16.32
CA ASP A 283 -10.94 6.49 -15.42
C ASP A 283 -9.62 6.24 -16.17
N GLY A 284 -9.57 6.46 -17.50
CA GLY A 284 -8.38 6.28 -18.33
C GLY A 284 -7.92 4.83 -18.43
N ILE A 285 -8.86 3.88 -18.41
CA ILE A 285 -8.61 2.44 -18.52
C ILE A 285 -8.88 2.02 -19.97
N PRO A 286 -7.93 1.32 -20.63
CA PRO A 286 -8.14 0.80 -21.98
C PRO A 286 -9.32 -0.18 -22.05
N ILE A 287 -10.14 -0.07 -23.09
CA ILE A 287 -11.40 -0.78 -23.26
C ILE A 287 -11.19 -1.99 -24.20
N PRO A 288 -11.62 -3.21 -23.82
CA PRO A 288 -11.55 -4.40 -24.68
C PRO A 288 -12.50 -4.26 -25.89
N ALA A 289 -11.97 -3.71 -26.97
CA ALA A 289 -12.64 -3.47 -28.25
C ALA A 289 -11.62 -3.58 -29.38
N ASN A 290 -12.08 -3.56 -30.63
CA ASN A 290 -11.22 -3.55 -31.80
C ASN A 290 -10.87 -2.11 -32.21
N SER A 291 -9.69 -1.90 -32.80
CA SER A 291 -9.24 -0.61 -33.33
C SER A 291 -10.02 -0.20 -34.58
N ALA A 292 -10.64 -1.15 -35.28
CA ALA A 292 -11.48 -0.83 -36.42
C ALA A 292 -12.79 -0.15 -35.96
N PRO A 293 -13.33 0.82 -36.71
CA PRO A 293 -14.64 1.41 -36.40
C PRO A 293 -15.75 0.34 -36.43
N SER A 294 -16.83 0.60 -35.69
CA SER A 294 -17.99 -0.32 -35.66
C SER A 294 -18.65 -0.38 -37.03
N SER A 295 -19.05 -1.58 -37.45
CA SER A 295 -19.58 -1.89 -38.80
C SER A 295 -20.89 -1.17 -39.19
N GLY A 296 -21.45 -0.33 -38.32
CA GLY A 296 -22.66 0.47 -38.55
C GLY A 296 -22.41 1.92 -38.93
N ARG A 297 -21.22 2.30 -39.41
CA ARG A 297 -20.97 3.62 -40.00
C ARG A 297 -21.78 3.69 -41.29
N ASP A 298 -22.89 4.44 -41.28
CA ASP A 298 -23.64 4.73 -42.51
C ASP A 298 -22.67 5.25 -43.58
N ASP A 299 -22.92 4.80 -44.80
CA ASP A 299 -22.19 4.90 -46.06
C ASP A 299 -21.85 6.36 -46.49
N TRP A 300 -22.20 7.35 -45.67
CA TRP A 300 -22.12 8.79 -45.94
C TRP A 300 -21.01 9.50 -45.16
N ALA A 301 -20.28 8.82 -44.29
CA ALA A 301 -19.20 9.41 -43.48
C ALA A 301 -17.79 9.17 -44.07
N GLU A 302 -17.65 9.25 -45.40
CA GLU A 302 -16.36 9.16 -46.09
C GLU A 302 -15.51 10.44 -46.00
N GLU A 303 -16.04 11.55 -45.44
CA GLU A 303 -15.34 12.85 -45.47
C GLU A 303 -14.62 13.28 -44.18
N GLU A 304 -14.65 12.49 -43.09
CA GLU A 304 -13.87 12.79 -41.87
C GLU A 304 -12.68 11.83 -41.70
N GLU A 305 -11.82 11.77 -42.72
CA GLU A 305 -10.52 11.06 -42.67
C GLU A 305 -9.33 12.01 -42.40
N GLU A 306 -9.57 13.28 -42.07
CA GLU A 306 -8.46 14.24 -41.82
C GLU A 306 -7.85 14.15 -40.41
N ASP A 307 -8.51 13.51 -39.44
CA ASP A 307 -8.04 13.46 -38.04
C ASP A 307 -7.84 12.02 -37.50
N GLY A 308 -7.28 11.09 -38.28
CA GLY A 308 -6.63 9.86 -37.75
C GLY A 308 -7.43 8.92 -36.81
N ALA A 309 -8.75 9.09 -36.64
CA ALA A 309 -9.54 8.44 -35.61
C ALA A 309 -10.16 7.11 -36.10
N ALA A 310 -9.31 6.17 -36.53
CA ALA A 310 -9.71 4.78 -36.67
C ALA A 310 -9.53 4.08 -35.31
N GLY A 311 -10.52 4.19 -34.42
CA GLY A 311 -10.43 3.64 -33.07
C GLY A 311 -11.76 3.68 -32.29
N PRO A 312 -11.86 2.98 -31.16
CA PRO A 312 -13.01 3.08 -30.28
C PRO A 312 -13.17 4.51 -29.76
N ARG A 313 -14.42 4.98 -29.68
CA ARG A 313 -14.78 6.28 -29.10
C ARG A 313 -15.74 6.09 -27.93
N VAL A 314 -15.43 6.70 -26.81
CA VAL A 314 -16.30 6.75 -25.64
C VAL A 314 -16.17 8.12 -25.02
N ASP A 315 -17.19 8.95 -25.24
CA ASP A 315 -17.22 10.30 -24.70
C ASP A 315 -17.37 10.32 -23.17
N PHE A 316 -17.21 11.49 -22.59
CA PHE A 316 -17.32 11.65 -21.15
C PHE A 316 -18.79 11.58 -20.69
N PHE A 317 -19.12 10.61 -19.83
CA PHE A 317 -20.45 10.47 -19.22
C PHE A 317 -20.38 10.71 -17.70
N SER A 318 -21.09 11.73 -17.23
CA SER A 318 -21.26 11.99 -15.80
C SER A 318 -22.61 12.66 -15.51
N PRO A 319 -23.46 12.09 -14.64
CA PRO A 319 -23.33 10.80 -13.97
C PRO A 319 -23.70 9.62 -14.89
N ILE A 320 -23.18 8.43 -14.58
CA ILE A 320 -23.65 7.16 -15.15
C ILE A 320 -24.68 6.58 -14.17
N LEU A 321 -25.91 6.40 -14.63
CA LEU A 321 -27.04 5.94 -13.82
C LEU A 321 -27.55 4.62 -14.36
N ALA A 322 -27.89 3.68 -13.46
CA ALA A 322 -28.32 2.35 -13.83
C ALA A 322 -29.43 1.86 -12.90
N ASP A 323 -30.50 1.34 -13.49
CA ASP A 323 -31.51 0.52 -12.81
C ASP A 323 -31.41 -0.90 -13.41
N ILE A 324 -30.69 -1.80 -12.73
CA ILE A 324 -30.38 -3.14 -13.24
C ILE A 324 -30.62 -4.19 -12.15
N GLY A 325 -31.53 -5.13 -12.42
CA GLY A 325 -31.84 -6.28 -11.57
C GLY A 325 -33.04 -6.04 -10.65
N ASP A 326 -33.54 -7.10 -10.02
CA ASP A 326 -34.57 -6.96 -9.00
C ASP A 326 -33.93 -6.50 -7.68
N LEU A 327 -34.38 -5.36 -7.14
CA LEU A 327 -34.09 -4.97 -5.75
C LEU A 327 -34.80 -5.95 -4.81
N GLN A 328 -34.24 -7.14 -4.61
CA GLN A 328 -34.60 -8.02 -3.50
C GLN A 328 -33.57 -7.84 -2.40
N SER A 329 -33.73 -6.79 -1.59
CA SER A 329 -33.14 -6.78 -0.26
C SER A 329 -34.15 -7.36 0.72
N VAL A 330 -33.67 -8.21 1.62
CA VAL A 330 -34.45 -8.76 2.74
C VAL A 330 -34.78 -7.66 3.79
N ASP A 331 -34.33 -6.42 3.56
CA ASP A 331 -34.36 -5.30 4.51
C ASP A 331 -35.28 -4.13 4.12
N GLY A 332 -36.32 -4.34 3.30
CA GLY A 332 -37.29 -3.28 3.05
C GLY A 332 -38.67 -3.77 2.64
N ASP A 333 -39.70 -3.39 3.41
CA ASP A 333 -41.13 -3.62 3.19
C ASP A 333 -41.69 -2.95 1.89
N LEU A 334 -40.87 -2.70 0.88
CA LEU A 334 -41.24 -2.10 -0.40
C LEU A 334 -41.38 -3.18 -1.48
N SER A 335 -42.51 -3.14 -2.19
CA SER A 335 -42.69 -3.92 -3.42
C SER A 335 -41.60 -3.57 -4.44
N THR A 336 -41.07 -4.58 -5.16
CA THR A 336 -40.08 -4.43 -6.24
C THR A 336 -40.43 -3.31 -7.21
N PHE A 337 -41.73 -3.15 -7.52
CA PHE A 337 -42.24 -2.08 -8.37
C PHE A 337 -42.02 -0.67 -7.79
N SER A 338 -42.28 -0.49 -6.48
CA SER A 338 -42.08 0.81 -5.82
C SER A 338 -40.61 1.17 -5.73
N GLY A 339 -39.73 0.18 -5.58
CA GLY A 339 -38.27 0.35 -5.66
C GLY A 339 -37.83 0.90 -7.03
N HIS A 340 -38.23 0.25 -8.13
CA HIS A 340 -37.91 0.73 -9.48
C HIS A 340 -38.46 2.12 -9.76
N MET A 341 -39.69 2.43 -9.35
CA MET A 341 -40.28 3.77 -9.51
C MET A 341 -39.47 4.85 -8.79
N LEU A 342 -38.91 4.55 -7.61
CA LEU A 342 -38.05 5.47 -6.89
C LEU A 342 -36.73 5.70 -7.62
N VAL A 343 -36.12 4.65 -8.18
CA VAL A 343 -34.91 4.76 -9.01
C VAL A 343 -35.19 5.60 -10.26
N CYS A 344 -36.28 5.35 -10.98
CA CYS A 344 -36.68 6.16 -12.14
C CYS A 344 -36.87 7.62 -11.78
N LYS A 345 -37.52 7.92 -10.64
CA LYS A 345 -37.67 9.30 -10.15
C LYS A 345 -36.32 9.96 -9.92
N GLU A 346 -35.41 9.28 -9.21
CA GLU A 346 -34.06 9.81 -8.93
C GLU A 346 -33.27 10.06 -10.22
N VAL A 347 -33.39 9.16 -11.20
CA VAL A 347 -32.76 9.32 -12.52
C VAL A 347 -33.29 10.57 -13.24
N LEU A 348 -34.60 10.79 -13.24
CA LEU A 348 -35.21 11.98 -13.83
C LEU A 348 -34.81 13.26 -13.09
N ASP A 349 -34.79 13.23 -11.76
CA ASP A 349 -34.43 14.39 -10.93
C ASP A 349 -32.97 14.81 -11.17
N ARG A 350 -32.04 13.84 -11.25
CA ARG A 350 -30.62 14.11 -11.54
C ARG A 350 -30.40 14.64 -12.96
N THR A 351 -31.03 14.03 -13.95
CA THR A 351 -30.88 14.45 -15.36
C THR A 351 -31.49 15.83 -15.62
N THR A 352 -32.58 16.18 -14.95
CA THR A 352 -33.23 17.51 -15.06
C THR A 352 -32.38 18.62 -14.45
N LYS A 353 -31.76 18.39 -13.28
CA LYS A 353 -30.84 19.36 -12.65
C LYS A 353 -29.65 19.69 -13.55
N ILE A 354 -29.07 18.68 -14.19
CA ILE A 354 -27.92 18.84 -15.11
C ILE A 354 -28.29 19.68 -16.34
N ARG A 355 -29.50 19.49 -16.89
CA ARG A 355 -29.98 20.30 -18.01
C ARG A 355 -30.32 21.75 -17.62
N GLY A 356 -30.66 22.00 -16.36
CA GLY A 356 -30.97 23.34 -15.84
C GLY A 356 -29.74 24.20 -15.54
N ASP A 357 -28.62 23.59 -15.12
CA ASP A 357 -27.35 24.30 -14.87
C ASP A 357 -26.50 24.51 -16.13
N GLY A 358 -26.81 23.83 -17.24
CA GLY A 358 -26.11 23.98 -18.53
C GLY A 358 -26.68 25.05 -19.47
N SER A 359 -27.66 25.85 -19.03
CA SER A 359 -28.29 26.92 -19.83
C SER A 359 -27.93 28.35 -19.36
N SER A 360 -26.79 28.53 -18.70
CA SER A 360 -26.26 29.85 -18.31
C SER A 360 -24.96 30.18 -19.02
#